data_AF-A0A3A8ZST0-F1
#
_entry.id   AF-A0A3A8ZST0-F1
#
_cell.length_a   1.000
_cell.length_b   1.000
_cell.length_c   1.000
_cell.angle_alpha   90.00
_cell.angle_beta   90.00
_cell.angle_gamma   90.00
#
_symmetry.space_group_name_H-M   'P 1'
#
loop_
_entity.id
_entity.type
_entity.pdbx_description
1 polymer ?
#
loop_
_entity_poly.entity_id
_entity_poly.type
_entity_poly.pdbx_seq_one_letter_code
_entity_poly.pdbx_strand_id
1 'polypeptide(L)'
;MVNKPINKNYLETSFIDFDAEVLEKKYLNKKDPSIHNHENENVLNKLTESNSTLLFNGKELCGINHNHGSMKTITFSTTEPITVADGEIVMVYEDSSTPPPITPTKSLTEITVTNPTKTEYIKNEIFDTSGIIVTAHYNDGTTADVTSSATLSHSSGDVLENVGENTITVTYTEAEVTKTTTFIITVVGQQSSVEIVTWADGTDEQLAAMLDAHYAGQIDINDYWHVGDERVVHLSAMEAGSVFETHVAQDVTMVLMNVGGKELVEPINEKNECAFIVGQKNVLAIHNYVSEDGCMNKTDTSNGGWDGCNRRTWCNEIYRNALPVTFKSLFKQHNNVTADGAGSSNKTSTDYFALPSEKEVFGSTICADSTAEMDNKQFAYYEVSSNRIKKPGAGKAVNWYTRSLYSYGIRFCLVSPDGTTTSDVLASRIYSIAPFGVI
;
A
#
# COMPACT_ATOMS: atom_id res chain seq x y z
N MET A 1 21.70 -38.31 44.24
CA MET A 1 21.98 -39.69 43.78
C MET A 1 23.48 -39.85 43.65
N VAL A 2 23.98 -40.95 44.18
CA VAL A 2 25.38 -41.37 44.22
C VAL A 2 25.85 -41.76 42.82
N ASN A 3 27.08 -41.38 42.43
CA ASN A 3 28.00 -42.29 41.72
C ASN A 3 29.45 -41.78 41.73
N LYS A 4 30.28 -42.46 42.52
CA LYS A 4 31.70 -42.77 42.25
C LYS A 4 31.75 -44.00 41.30
N PRO A 5 32.92 -44.49 40.83
CA PRO A 5 34.10 -43.84 40.29
C PRO A 5 34.56 -44.48 38.93
N ILE A 6 35.65 -43.93 38.40
CA ILE A 6 36.59 -44.42 37.37
C ILE A 6 36.78 -45.94 37.36
N ASN A 7 36.85 -46.56 36.16
CA ASN A 7 37.60 -47.80 35.96
C ASN A 7 38.44 -47.77 34.66
N LYS A 8 39.70 -48.19 34.83
CA LYS A 8 40.77 -48.30 33.83
C LYS A 8 40.39 -49.35 32.76
N ASN A 9 40.52 -49.01 31.48
CA ASN A 9 40.67 -50.04 30.46
C ASN A 9 42.12 -50.51 30.41
N TYR A 10 42.25 -51.83 30.48
CA TYR A 10 43.48 -52.60 30.41
C TYR A 10 44.11 -52.50 29.02
N LEU A 11 45.44 -52.35 28.97
CA LEU A 11 46.26 -52.59 27.79
C LEU A 11 46.41 -54.12 27.64
N GLU A 12 45.75 -54.74 26.68
CA GLU A 12 46.11 -56.08 26.22
C GLU A 12 47.07 -55.94 25.03
N THR A 13 48.35 -56.17 25.29
CA THR A 13 49.38 -56.39 24.27
C THR A 13 49.16 -57.76 23.63
N SER A 14 48.70 -57.80 22.38
CA SER A 14 48.68 -59.03 21.58
C SER A 14 50.05 -59.21 20.93
N PHE A 15 50.89 -60.08 21.51
CA PHE A 15 52.11 -60.56 20.87
C PHE A 15 51.72 -61.69 19.91
N ILE A 16 52.12 -61.60 18.64
CA ILE A 16 52.16 -62.77 17.75
C ILE A 16 53.63 -63.12 17.59
N ASP A 17 54.06 -64.06 18.42
CA ASP A 17 55.38 -64.68 18.39
C ASP A 17 55.35 -65.74 17.28
N PHE A 18 56.17 -65.59 16.25
CA PHE A 18 56.39 -66.63 15.25
C PHE A 18 57.79 -67.20 15.48
N ASP A 19 57.92 -68.04 16.51
CA ASP A 19 59.13 -68.82 16.68
C ASP A 19 58.95 -70.20 16.04
N ALA A 20 59.89 -70.52 15.16
CA ALA A 20 59.80 -71.59 14.19
C ALA A 20 60.55 -72.83 14.67
N GLU A 21 60.00 -73.58 15.64
CA GLU A 21 60.42 -74.95 15.97
C GLU A 21 59.44 -75.58 16.98
N VAL A 22 59.21 -76.91 16.90
CA VAL A 22 58.21 -77.73 17.67
C VAL A 22 56.81 -77.80 17.00
N LEU A 23 56.54 -78.63 15.98
CA LEU A 23 56.62 -80.10 15.84
C LEU A 23 55.81 -80.92 16.88
N GLU A 24 54.72 -81.50 16.37
CA GLU A 24 54.16 -82.83 16.68
C GLU A 24 53.57 -83.18 18.07
N LYS A 25 52.25 -83.44 18.04
CA LYS A 25 51.47 -84.42 18.84
C LYS A 25 51.31 -84.16 20.34
N LYS A 26 50.08 -83.82 20.77
CA LYS A 26 49.29 -84.64 21.73
C LYS A 26 47.91 -84.03 22.13
N TYR A 27 46.87 -84.86 21.99
CA TYR A 27 45.56 -84.88 22.70
C TYR A 27 44.60 -83.68 22.50
N LEU A 28 43.44 -83.77 21.81
CA LEU A 28 42.42 -84.83 21.79
C LEU A 28 41.93 -85.21 23.21
N ASN A 29 41.05 -84.38 23.81
CA ASN A 29 39.83 -84.78 24.56
C ASN A 29 39.19 -83.63 25.40
N LYS A 30 38.19 -82.92 24.84
CA LYS A 30 36.81 -82.81 25.36
C LYS A 30 36.01 -81.76 24.56
N LYS A 31 34.84 -82.19 24.11
CA LYS A 31 33.85 -81.54 23.23
C LYS A 31 33.46 -80.11 23.65
N ASP A 32 33.51 -79.18 22.68
CA ASP A 32 32.50 -78.13 22.49
C ASP A 32 32.20 -78.02 20.96
N PRO A 33 30.94 -78.10 20.48
CA PRO A 33 30.60 -78.33 19.07
C PRO A 33 30.36 -77.06 18.21
N SER A 34 31.01 -75.93 18.49
CA SER A 34 30.79 -74.68 17.71
C SER A 34 31.95 -74.22 16.83
N ILE A 35 32.97 -75.07 16.60
CA ILE A 35 34.05 -74.80 15.64
C ILE A 35 33.76 -75.55 14.33
N HIS A 36 33.35 -74.83 13.28
CA HIS A 36 33.56 -75.28 11.90
C HIS A 36 34.91 -74.74 11.41
N ASN A 37 35.91 -75.63 11.42
CA ASN A 37 37.19 -75.42 10.77
C ASN A 37 37.03 -75.61 9.25
N HIS A 38 37.19 -74.54 8.50
CA HIS A 38 37.85 -74.62 7.19
C HIS A 38 38.88 -73.49 7.10
N GLU A 39 39.75 -73.46 8.10
CA GLU A 39 40.94 -72.65 8.14
C GLU A 39 42.18 -73.54 8.08
N ASN A 40 43.25 -73.00 7.51
CA ASN A 40 44.62 -73.27 7.94
C ASN A 40 45.23 -74.66 7.67
N GLU A 41 45.30 -75.07 6.40
CA GLU A 41 46.32 -76.07 5.98
C GLU A 41 47.09 -75.76 4.69
N ASN A 42 46.91 -74.60 4.04
CA ASN A 42 47.63 -74.28 2.80
C ASN A 42 48.32 -72.91 2.76
N VAL A 43 48.75 -72.42 3.92
CA VAL A 43 49.75 -71.34 3.98
C VAL A 43 51.17 -71.88 4.22
N LEU A 44 51.33 -73.15 4.61
CA LEU A 44 52.63 -73.62 5.10
C LEU A 44 53.30 -74.78 4.34
N ASN A 45 52.85 -75.15 3.14
CA ASN A 45 53.53 -76.21 2.38
C ASN A 45 53.60 -75.92 0.87
N LYS A 46 54.55 -75.05 0.51
CA LYS A 46 55.45 -75.13 -0.68
C LYS A 46 56.22 -73.80 -0.85
N LEU A 47 56.99 -73.46 0.18
CA LEU A 47 58.19 -72.64 0.05
C LEU A 47 59.36 -73.62 0.03
N THR A 48 59.70 -74.10 -1.16
CA THR A 48 60.95 -74.85 -1.38
C THR A 48 61.74 -74.13 -2.46
N GLU A 49 62.83 -73.53 -2.00
CA GLU A 49 64.16 -73.43 -2.60
C GLU A 49 64.35 -72.82 -4.00
N SER A 50 65.39 -71.98 -4.05
CA SER A 50 66.10 -71.40 -5.20
C SER A 50 65.60 -70.07 -5.76
N ASN A 51 66.45 -69.04 -5.58
CA ASN A 51 66.60 -67.82 -6.38
C ASN A 51 65.35 -67.33 -7.15
N SER A 52 64.48 -66.55 -6.53
CA SER A 52 63.78 -65.42 -7.18
C SER A 52 62.80 -64.74 -6.22
N THR A 53 62.93 -63.42 -6.14
CA THR A 53 61.95 -62.39 -5.75
C THR A 53 60.55 -62.88 -5.32
N LEU A 54 60.17 -62.67 -4.06
CA LEU A 54 58.77 -62.68 -3.63
C LEU A 54 58.11 -61.35 -4.06
N LEU A 55 57.62 -61.31 -5.29
CA LEU A 55 56.74 -60.24 -5.76
C LEU A 55 55.32 -60.50 -5.22
N PHE A 56 54.90 -59.75 -4.22
CA PHE A 56 53.49 -59.63 -3.84
C PHE A 56 52.76 -58.77 -4.88
N ASN A 57 52.62 -59.28 -6.10
CA ASN A 57 51.78 -58.63 -7.10
C ASN A 57 50.31 -58.93 -6.82
N GLY A 58 49.67 -58.04 -6.05
CA GLY A 58 48.22 -57.81 -6.11
C GLY A 58 47.33 -58.89 -5.50
N LYS A 59 47.64 -59.40 -4.29
CA LYS A 59 46.65 -60.14 -3.50
C LYS A 59 46.47 -59.52 -2.11
N GLU A 60 45.21 -59.26 -1.78
CA GLU A 60 44.72 -58.78 -0.49
C GLU A 60 44.88 -59.86 0.58
N LEU A 61 45.32 -59.45 1.78
CA LEU A 61 45.24 -60.27 2.99
C LEU A 61 44.05 -59.77 3.81
N CYS A 62 42.98 -60.57 3.86
CA CYS A 62 41.83 -60.33 4.74
C CYS A 62 42.06 -61.05 6.07
N GLY A 63 42.27 -60.27 7.14
CA GLY A 63 42.25 -60.77 8.52
C GLY A 63 40.99 -60.27 9.24
N ILE A 64 40.27 -61.17 9.92
CA ILE A 64 39.09 -60.82 10.73
C ILE A 64 39.55 -60.54 12.16
N ASN A 65 39.28 -59.33 12.68
CA ASN A 65 39.36 -59.08 14.11
C ASN A 65 38.03 -59.49 14.75
N HIS A 66 38.05 -60.57 15.55
CA HIS A 66 36.89 -61.02 16.32
C HIS A 66 36.75 -60.20 17.60
N ASN A 67 36.49 -58.90 17.50
CA ASN A 67 35.90 -58.10 18.57
C ASN A 67 35.26 -56.85 17.96
N HIS A 68 33.92 -56.84 17.93
CA HIS A 68 33.00 -55.83 17.39
C HIS A 68 32.72 -55.88 15.87
N GLY A 69 31.53 -56.36 15.51
CA GLY A 69 31.08 -56.65 14.14
C GLY A 69 31.00 -55.46 13.19
N SER A 70 32.13 -55.05 12.62
CA SER A 70 32.22 -54.16 11.46
C SER A 70 33.42 -54.55 10.60
N MET A 71 33.21 -54.78 9.29
CA MET A 71 34.32 -55.01 8.35
C MET A 71 35.14 -53.72 8.19
N LYS A 72 36.46 -53.79 8.39
CA LYS A 72 37.40 -52.75 7.96
C LYS A 72 38.42 -53.35 7.00
N THR A 73 38.52 -52.78 5.81
CA THR A 73 39.55 -53.07 4.82
C THR A 73 40.83 -52.33 5.22
N ILE A 74 41.95 -53.04 5.37
CA ILE A 74 43.28 -52.43 5.54
C ILE A 74 44.03 -52.63 4.23
N THR A 75 44.43 -51.54 3.58
CA THR A 75 45.18 -51.56 2.32
C THR A 75 46.64 -51.26 2.61
N PHE A 76 47.54 -52.16 2.20
CA PHE A 76 48.97 -51.92 2.28
C PHE A 76 49.46 -51.40 0.92
N SER A 77 50.17 -50.27 0.92
CA SER A 77 50.87 -49.78 -0.26
C SER A 77 52.29 -49.44 0.15
N THR A 78 53.26 -50.17 -0.39
CA THR A 78 54.67 -49.80 -0.28
C THR A 78 55.12 -49.37 -1.66
N THR A 79 55.90 -48.30 -1.74
CA THR A 79 56.46 -47.80 -3.00
C THR A 79 57.91 -48.24 -3.21
N GLU A 80 58.50 -49.00 -2.28
CA GLU A 80 59.88 -49.50 -2.38
C GLU A 80 60.01 -51.00 -2.07
N PRO A 81 61.00 -51.71 -2.65
CA PRO A 81 61.25 -53.13 -2.40
C PRO A 81 61.78 -53.37 -0.99
N ILE A 82 61.24 -54.38 -0.30
CA ILE A 82 61.72 -54.80 1.02
C ILE A 82 62.92 -55.76 0.83
N THR A 83 64.10 -55.37 1.29
CA THR A 83 65.27 -56.27 1.36
C THR A 83 65.27 -57.05 2.67
N VAL A 84 65.32 -58.38 2.58
CA VAL A 84 65.41 -59.30 3.72
C VAL A 84 66.88 -59.50 4.11
N ALA A 85 67.25 -59.11 5.32
CA ALA A 85 68.51 -59.53 5.95
C ALA A 85 68.17 -60.07 7.34
N ASP A 86 68.48 -61.35 7.57
CA ASP A 86 68.39 -62.07 8.84
C ASP A 86 67.08 -61.92 9.65
N GLY A 87 66.03 -62.61 9.17
CA GLY A 87 65.09 -63.32 10.06
C GLY A 87 64.01 -62.55 10.83
N GLU A 88 64.03 -61.23 10.94
CA GLU A 88 62.97 -60.47 11.66
C GLU A 88 62.27 -59.42 10.79
N ILE A 89 60.94 -59.50 10.68
CA ILE A 89 60.10 -58.41 10.16
C ILE A 89 59.61 -57.60 11.36
N VAL A 90 60.30 -56.50 11.66
CA VAL A 90 59.80 -55.50 12.62
C VAL A 90 58.86 -54.55 11.89
N MET A 91 57.54 -54.78 12.00
CA MET A 91 56.55 -53.78 11.61
C MET A 91 56.36 -52.78 12.75
N VAL A 92 56.98 -51.60 12.62
CA VAL A 92 56.73 -50.46 13.51
C VAL A 92 55.37 -49.86 13.14
N TYR A 93 54.36 -50.08 13.98
CA TYR A 93 53.13 -49.30 13.95
C TYR A 93 53.34 -48.04 14.78
N GLU A 94 53.37 -46.86 14.15
CA GLU A 94 52.98 -45.64 14.85
C GLU A 94 51.45 -45.63 14.91
N ASP A 95 50.91 -45.90 16.10
CA ASP A 95 49.51 -45.59 16.38
C ASP A 95 49.36 -44.06 16.43
N SER A 96 49.16 -43.43 15.26
CA SER A 96 48.86 -42.00 15.15
C SER A 96 47.38 -41.68 15.40
N SER A 97 46.66 -42.51 16.17
CA SER A 97 45.24 -42.33 16.47
C SER A 97 44.94 -41.49 17.71
N THR A 98 45.66 -40.38 17.91
CA THR A 98 44.97 -39.24 18.55
C THR A 98 44.16 -38.56 17.46
N PRO A 99 42.81 -38.71 17.41
CA PRO A 99 42.03 -37.82 16.57
C PRO A 99 42.41 -36.38 16.96
N PRO A 100 42.68 -35.48 16.00
CA PRO A 100 42.92 -34.09 16.33
C PRO A 100 41.75 -33.59 17.20
N PRO A 101 41.99 -32.73 18.20
CA PRO A 101 40.91 -32.24 19.04
C PRO A 101 39.79 -31.70 18.14
N ILE A 102 38.62 -32.33 18.21
CA ILE A 102 37.37 -31.82 17.62
C ILE A 102 37.05 -30.54 18.35
N THR A 103 37.65 -29.46 17.86
CA THR A 103 37.35 -28.11 18.28
C THR A 103 35.96 -27.85 17.70
N PRO A 104 34.95 -27.49 18.51
CA PRO A 104 33.63 -27.20 17.97
C PRO A 104 33.76 -26.14 16.89
N THR A 105 33.33 -26.47 15.66
CA THR A 105 33.41 -25.53 14.54
C THR A 105 32.54 -24.33 14.84
N LYS A 106 33.14 -23.13 14.76
CA LYS A 106 32.43 -21.86 14.92
C LYS A 106 31.30 -21.77 13.88
N SER A 107 30.08 -21.52 14.34
CA SER A 107 28.88 -21.49 13.50
C SER A 107 27.98 -20.33 13.89
N LEU A 108 27.46 -19.61 12.87
CA LEU A 108 26.58 -18.45 13.02
C LEU A 108 25.24 -18.87 13.63
N THR A 109 24.86 -18.26 14.76
CA THR A 109 23.61 -18.57 15.47
C THR A 109 22.53 -17.52 15.23
N GLU A 110 22.90 -16.24 15.22
CA GLU A 110 21.97 -15.10 15.14
C GLU A 110 22.67 -13.84 14.59
N ILE A 111 21.87 -12.89 14.07
CA ILE A 111 22.32 -11.51 13.86
C ILE A 111 21.40 -10.54 14.61
N THR A 112 21.98 -9.47 15.13
CA THR A 112 21.26 -8.33 15.72
C THR A 112 21.62 -7.06 14.96
N VAL A 113 20.67 -6.13 14.83
CA VAL A 113 20.87 -4.85 14.14
C VAL A 113 20.50 -3.67 15.03
N THR A 114 21.26 -2.57 14.94
CA THR A 114 20.87 -1.28 15.53
C THR A 114 19.98 -0.50 14.57
N ASN A 115 19.02 0.26 15.11
CA ASN A 115 18.24 1.19 14.28
C ASN A 115 19.16 2.27 13.67
N PRO A 116 18.87 2.74 12.44
CA PRO A 116 19.57 3.87 11.87
C PRO A 116 19.37 5.13 12.72
N THR A 117 20.28 6.10 12.55
CA THR A 117 20.17 7.43 13.18
C THR A 117 18.91 8.18 12.76
N LYS A 118 18.42 7.94 11.54
CA LYS A 118 17.20 8.51 10.98
C LYS A 118 16.20 7.41 10.66
N THR A 119 15.04 7.48 11.31
CA THR A 119 13.93 6.53 11.15
C THR A 119 12.67 7.17 10.57
N GLU A 120 12.66 8.49 10.33
CA GLU A 120 11.55 9.22 9.70
C GLU A 120 12.04 9.96 8.46
N TYR A 121 11.40 9.77 7.32
CA TYR A 121 11.78 10.29 6.00
C TYR A 121 10.62 10.99 5.34
N ILE A 122 10.87 11.96 4.47
CA ILE A 122 9.85 12.52 3.59
C ILE A 122 9.77 11.67 2.30
N LYS A 123 8.60 11.56 1.67
CA LYS A 123 8.43 10.87 0.38
C LYS A 123 9.46 11.39 -0.64
N ASN A 124 10.08 10.46 -1.35
CA ASN A 124 11.19 10.67 -2.29
C ASN A 124 12.51 11.12 -1.65
N GLU A 125 12.62 11.10 -0.32
CA GLU A 125 13.90 11.29 0.35
C GLU A 125 14.79 10.05 0.17
N ILE A 126 16.10 10.28 0.15
CA ILE A 126 17.12 9.24 0.02
C ILE A 126 17.30 8.52 1.36
N PHE A 127 17.29 7.18 1.33
CA PHE A 127 17.53 6.35 2.51
C PHE A 127 18.97 6.49 3.03
N ASP A 128 19.10 6.80 4.32
CA ASP A 128 20.38 6.95 5.03
C ASP A 128 20.63 5.74 5.92
N THR A 129 21.72 5.01 5.65
CA THR A 129 22.13 3.83 6.42
C THR A 129 23.01 4.17 7.63
N SER A 130 23.28 5.45 7.88
CA SER A 130 24.11 5.91 8.99
C SER A 130 23.56 5.43 10.34
N GLY A 131 24.41 4.78 11.13
CA GLY A 131 24.08 4.25 12.45
C GLY A 131 23.60 2.79 12.47
N ILE A 132 23.41 2.17 11.30
CA ILE A 132 23.18 0.72 11.22
C ILE A 132 24.48 -0.01 11.53
N ILE A 133 24.45 -0.88 12.53
CA ILE A 133 25.50 -1.81 12.90
C ILE A 133 24.89 -3.20 12.95
N VAL A 134 25.46 -4.14 12.21
CA VAL A 134 25.02 -5.54 12.18
C VAL A 134 26.03 -6.38 12.95
N THR A 135 25.58 -7.03 14.02
CA THR A 135 26.41 -7.89 14.87
C THR A 135 26.01 -9.34 14.68
N ALA A 136 26.97 -10.19 14.27
CA ALA A 136 26.83 -11.63 14.22
C ALA A 136 27.16 -12.26 15.58
N HIS A 137 26.39 -13.27 15.97
CA HIS A 137 26.58 -14.06 17.18
C HIS A 137 26.87 -15.51 16.80
N TYR A 138 27.74 -16.17 17.56
CA TYR A 138 28.22 -17.52 17.25
C TYR A 138 27.98 -18.51 18.39
N ASN A 139 28.01 -19.80 18.06
CA ASN A 139 27.83 -20.91 19.01
C ASN A 139 28.91 -20.99 20.10
N ASP A 140 30.08 -20.39 19.87
CA ASP A 140 31.18 -20.30 20.84
C ASP A 140 31.04 -19.11 21.81
N GLY A 141 29.97 -18.32 21.69
CA GLY A 141 29.69 -17.14 22.51
C GLY A 141 30.41 -15.87 22.06
N THR A 142 31.18 -15.91 20.97
CA THR A 142 31.81 -14.72 20.39
C THR A 142 30.84 -13.93 19.53
N THR A 143 31.18 -12.67 19.25
CA THR A 143 30.46 -11.80 18.32
C THR A 143 31.40 -11.13 17.32
N ALA A 144 30.86 -10.67 16.19
CA ALA A 144 31.61 -9.90 15.19
C ALA A 144 30.74 -8.79 14.57
N ASP A 145 31.33 -7.64 14.27
CA ASP A 145 30.72 -6.62 13.43
C ASP A 145 30.81 -7.07 11.96
N VAL A 146 29.66 -7.26 11.34
CA VAL A 146 29.51 -7.74 9.96
C VAL A 146 28.78 -6.72 9.09
N THR A 147 28.71 -5.46 9.52
CA THR A 147 27.94 -4.40 8.85
C THR A 147 28.28 -4.26 7.37
N SER A 148 29.57 -4.30 7.01
CA SER A 148 30.02 -4.19 5.61
C SER A 148 29.70 -5.40 4.73
N SER A 149 29.39 -6.55 5.35
CA SER A 149 29.15 -7.82 4.66
C SER A 149 27.68 -8.25 4.69
N ALA A 150 26.85 -7.57 5.49
CA ALA A 150 25.42 -7.75 5.50
C ALA A 150 24.77 -7.02 4.31
N THR A 151 23.62 -7.53 3.87
CA THR A 151 22.80 -6.90 2.83
C THR A 151 21.51 -6.35 3.42
N LEU A 152 21.10 -5.19 2.93
CA LEU A 152 19.84 -4.53 3.28
C LEU A 152 18.87 -4.64 2.10
N SER A 153 17.57 -4.73 2.37
CA SER A 153 16.54 -4.68 1.31
C SER A 153 16.45 -3.34 0.59
N HIS A 154 16.98 -2.27 1.20
CA HIS A 154 17.17 -0.95 0.60
C HIS A 154 18.63 -0.53 0.78
N SER A 155 19.25 -0.07 -0.30
CA SER A 155 20.62 0.44 -0.31
C SER A 155 20.67 1.92 0.09
N SER A 156 21.81 2.34 0.61
CA SER A 156 22.08 3.79 0.74
C SER A 156 22.01 4.43 -0.65
N GLY A 157 21.22 5.49 -0.79
CA GLY A 157 20.95 6.11 -2.10
C GLY A 157 19.57 5.77 -2.68
N ASP A 158 18.87 4.76 -2.15
CA ASP A 158 17.53 4.42 -2.61
C ASP A 158 16.53 5.53 -2.28
N VAL A 159 15.63 5.81 -3.21
CA VAL A 159 14.57 6.80 -3.06
C VAL A 159 13.35 6.12 -2.40
N LEU A 160 12.90 6.66 -1.27
CA LEU A 160 11.77 6.10 -0.52
C LEU A 160 10.43 6.66 -1.02
N GLU A 161 9.76 5.93 -1.91
CA GLU A 161 8.52 6.38 -2.56
C GLU A 161 7.23 5.99 -1.80
N ASN A 162 7.29 4.92 -1.01
CA ASN A 162 6.14 4.33 -0.32
C ASN A 162 5.90 5.02 1.02
N VAL A 163 4.84 5.81 1.13
CA VAL A 163 4.42 6.48 2.37
C VAL A 163 3.91 5.44 3.38
N GLY A 164 4.19 5.65 4.67
CA GLY A 164 3.83 4.78 5.79
C GLY A 164 5.02 4.03 6.39
N GLU A 165 4.73 2.99 7.16
CA GLU A 165 5.74 2.11 7.74
C GLU A 165 6.39 1.23 6.66
N ASN A 166 7.71 1.29 6.55
CA ASN A 166 8.51 0.51 5.63
C ASN A 166 9.42 -0.44 6.42
N THR A 167 9.30 -1.74 6.17
CA THR A 167 10.14 -2.77 6.81
C THR A 167 11.43 -2.97 6.01
N ILE A 168 12.56 -2.73 6.66
CA ILE A 168 13.89 -2.99 6.11
C ILE A 168 14.38 -4.35 6.60
N THR A 169 14.75 -5.23 5.67
CA THR A 169 15.27 -6.56 5.97
C THR A 169 16.79 -6.56 5.88
N VAL A 170 17.44 -7.09 6.91
CA VAL A 170 18.89 -7.25 7.01
C VAL A 170 19.21 -8.72 6.90
N THR A 171 20.16 -9.08 6.03
CA THR A 171 20.57 -10.47 5.79
C THR A 171 22.08 -10.61 5.90
N TYR A 172 22.54 -11.68 6.55
CA TYR A 172 23.95 -12.06 6.59
C TYR A 172 24.12 -13.56 6.39
N THR A 173 25.10 -13.95 5.57
CA THR A 173 25.40 -15.35 5.26
C THR A 173 26.88 -15.64 5.51
N GLU A 174 27.15 -16.68 6.31
CA GLU A 174 28.50 -17.16 6.59
C GLU A 174 28.51 -18.70 6.61
N ALA A 175 29.46 -19.32 5.91
CA ALA A 175 29.61 -20.78 5.83
C ALA A 175 28.28 -21.52 5.55
N GLU A 176 27.54 -21.05 4.54
CA GLU A 176 26.21 -21.54 4.11
C GLU A 176 25.04 -21.31 5.08
N VAL A 177 25.29 -20.76 6.28
CA VAL A 177 24.24 -20.39 7.22
C VAL A 177 23.81 -18.95 6.97
N THR A 178 22.52 -18.74 6.73
CA THR A 178 21.93 -17.41 6.53
C THR A 178 21.04 -17.02 7.71
N LYS A 179 21.15 -15.78 8.17
CA LYS A 179 20.30 -15.19 9.22
C LYS A 179 19.74 -13.87 8.74
N THR A 180 18.52 -13.57 9.21
CA THR A 180 17.80 -12.34 8.86
C THR A 180 17.21 -11.68 10.10
N THR A 181 17.12 -10.36 10.06
CA THR A 181 16.42 -9.53 11.06
C THR A 181 15.83 -8.31 10.37
N THR A 182 14.98 -7.54 11.06
CA THR A 182 14.29 -6.39 10.46
C THR A 182 14.25 -5.19 11.41
N PHE A 183 14.08 -4.01 10.82
CA PHE A 183 13.68 -2.79 11.52
C PHE A 183 12.69 -1.99 10.65
N ILE A 184 12.01 -1.01 11.23
CA ILE A 184 11.00 -0.20 10.55
C ILE A 184 11.49 1.25 10.45
N ILE A 185 11.24 1.86 9.30
CA ILE A 185 11.32 3.32 9.11
C ILE A 185 9.94 3.85 8.70
N THR A 186 9.67 5.11 8.97
CA THR A 186 8.43 5.79 8.61
C THR A 186 8.69 6.79 7.50
N VAL A 187 7.96 6.69 6.40
CA VAL A 187 8.00 7.69 5.32
C VAL A 187 6.73 8.52 5.41
N VAL A 188 6.86 9.82 5.68
CA VAL A 188 5.76 10.78 5.66
C VAL A 188 5.62 11.40 4.27
N GLY A 189 4.42 11.81 3.87
CA GLY A 189 4.23 12.56 2.63
C GLY A 189 5.05 13.87 2.63
N GLN A 190 5.43 14.36 1.45
CA GLN A 190 5.98 15.72 1.34
C GLN A 190 4.91 16.71 1.78
N GLN A 191 5.12 17.34 2.93
CA GLN A 191 4.32 18.48 3.36
C GLN A 191 4.72 19.67 2.50
N SER A 192 4.13 19.76 1.31
CA SER A 192 4.09 21.01 0.57
C SER A 192 3.44 22.03 1.49
N SER A 193 4.13 23.11 1.83
CA SER A 193 3.48 24.24 2.51
C SER A 193 2.45 24.80 1.55
N VAL A 194 1.19 24.46 1.77
CA VAL A 194 0.06 24.96 0.99
C VAL A 194 0.00 26.47 1.18
N GLU A 195 0.05 27.22 0.09
CA GLU A 195 -0.12 28.67 0.16
C GLU A 195 -1.58 28.97 0.53
N ILE A 196 -1.78 29.64 1.67
CA ILE A 196 -3.11 30.01 2.14
C ILE A 196 -3.55 31.28 1.43
N VAL A 197 -4.62 31.19 0.65
CA VAL A 197 -5.24 32.30 -0.08
C VAL A 197 -6.71 32.44 0.27
N THR A 198 -7.27 33.63 0.02
CA THR A 198 -8.71 33.88 0.16
C THR A 198 -9.45 33.37 -1.07
N TRP A 199 -10.74 33.03 -0.91
CA TRP A 199 -11.62 32.68 -2.04
C TRP A 199 -11.67 33.79 -3.12
N ALA A 200 -11.63 35.05 -2.68
CA ALA A 200 -11.70 36.21 -3.56
C ALA A 200 -10.44 36.40 -4.41
N ASP A 201 -9.25 36.27 -3.80
CA ASP A 201 -8.00 36.74 -4.42
C ASP A 201 -7.09 35.61 -4.92
N GLY A 202 -7.30 34.37 -4.50
CA GLY A 202 -6.50 33.23 -4.93
C GLY A 202 -6.61 32.96 -6.44
N THR A 203 -5.52 32.52 -7.09
CA THR A 203 -5.60 31.97 -8.45
C THR A 203 -6.31 30.62 -8.42
N ASP A 204 -6.89 30.19 -9.54
CA ASP A 204 -7.61 28.92 -9.59
C ASP A 204 -6.71 27.72 -9.20
N GLU A 205 -5.42 27.77 -9.51
CA GLU A 205 -4.43 26.76 -9.11
C GLU A 205 -4.17 26.78 -7.60
N GLN A 206 -4.11 27.95 -6.98
CA GLN A 206 -3.97 28.08 -5.52
C GLN A 206 -5.23 27.57 -4.80
N LEU A 207 -6.42 27.90 -5.32
CA LEU A 207 -7.68 27.36 -4.79
C LEU A 207 -7.73 25.83 -4.92
N ALA A 208 -7.31 25.27 -6.06
CA ALA A 208 -7.21 23.83 -6.26
C ALA A 208 -6.24 23.19 -5.25
N ALA A 209 -5.07 23.79 -5.03
CA ALA A 209 -4.10 23.29 -4.07
C ALA A 209 -4.63 23.33 -2.62
N MET A 210 -5.40 24.35 -2.24
CA MET A 210 -6.06 24.40 -0.93
C MET A 210 -7.14 23.32 -0.78
N LEU A 211 -7.94 23.06 -1.83
CA LEU A 211 -8.92 21.97 -1.81
C LEU A 211 -8.24 20.61 -1.74
N ASP A 212 -7.19 20.36 -2.54
CA ASP A 212 -6.42 19.12 -2.50
C ASP A 212 -5.83 18.88 -1.11
N ALA A 213 -5.29 19.92 -0.47
CA ALA A 213 -4.79 19.87 0.89
C ALA A 213 -5.88 19.58 1.93
N HIS A 214 -7.07 20.18 1.76
CA HIS A 214 -8.22 19.91 2.61
C HIS A 214 -8.65 18.44 2.51
N TYR A 215 -8.74 17.91 1.30
CA TYR A 215 -9.10 16.52 1.07
C TYR A 215 -8.02 15.56 1.54
N ALA A 216 -6.74 15.94 1.48
CA ALA A 216 -5.63 15.19 2.07
C ALA A 216 -5.55 15.29 3.61
N GLY A 217 -6.42 16.06 4.26
CA GLY A 217 -6.43 16.24 5.71
C GLY A 217 -5.27 17.11 6.23
N GLN A 218 -4.60 17.86 5.35
CA GLN A 218 -3.47 18.72 5.70
C GLN A 218 -3.92 20.07 6.27
N ILE A 219 -5.09 20.56 5.84
CA ILE A 219 -5.73 21.77 6.35
C ILE A 219 -7.23 21.52 6.56
N ASP A 220 -7.86 22.31 7.43
CA ASP A 220 -9.31 22.53 7.34
C ASP A 220 -9.55 23.80 6.52
N ILE A 221 -10.27 23.69 5.41
CA ILE A 221 -10.53 24.84 4.52
C ILE A 221 -11.45 25.86 5.20
N ASN A 222 -12.26 25.42 6.17
CA ASN A 222 -13.21 26.24 6.90
C ASN A 222 -12.54 27.20 7.89
N ASP A 223 -11.26 27.01 8.21
CA ASP A 223 -10.48 27.96 8.99
C ASP A 223 -10.15 29.24 8.19
N TYR A 224 -10.27 29.18 6.85
CA TYR A 224 -9.81 30.23 5.94
C TYR A 224 -10.94 30.80 5.08
N TRP A 225 -11.81 29.94 4.57
CA TRP A 225 -12.95 30.33 3.75
C TRP A 225 -14.25 30.21 4.53
N HIS A 226 -15.15 31.16 4.33
CA HIS A 226 -16.37 31.28 5.10
C HIS A 226 -17.59 31.44 4.20
N VAL A 227 -18.76 31.03 4.70
CA VAL A 227 -20.04 31.27 4.03
C VAL A 227 -20.23 32.78 3.83
N GLY A 228 -20.51 33.17 2.59
CA GLY A 228 -20.61 34.58 2.19
C GLY A 228 -19.36 35.13 1.51
N ASP A 229 -18.24 34.40 1.45
CA ASP A 229 -17.08 34.83 0.67
C ASP A 229 -17.41 34.84 -0.83
N GLU A 230 -16.99 35.90 -1.52
CA GLU A 230 -17.38 36.19 -2.91
C GLU A 230 -16.19 36.18 -3.86
N ARG A 231 -16.43 35.75 -5.10
CA ARG A 231 -15.46 35.77 -6.20
C ARG A 231 -16.15 36.17 -7.50
N VAL A 232 -15.51 37.02 -8.29
CA VAL A 232 -15.97 37.34 -9.65
C VAL A 232 -15.45 36.29 -10.62
N VAL A 233 -16.34 35.78 -11.48
CA VAL A 233 -16.04 34.76 -12.49
C VAL A 233 -16.49 35.25 -13.86
N HIS A 234 -15.61 35.15 -14.84
CA HIS A 234 -15.84 35.55 -16.22
C HIS A 234 -16.43 34.38 -17.02
N LEU A 235 -17.72 34.42 -17.31
CA LEU A 235 -18.38 33.42 -18.15
C LEU A 235 -18.19 33.74 -19.63
N SER A 236 -17.88 32.73 -20.44
CA SER A 236 -17.98 32.86 -21.90
C SER A 236 -19.44 32.95 -22.35
N ALA A 237 -19.66 33.30 -23.62
CA ALA A 237 -21.00 33.23 -24.21
C ALA A 237 -21.53 31.79 -24.16
N MET A 238 -22.86 31.65 -24.05
CA MET A 238 -23.58 30.39 -23.91
C MET A 238 -24.60 30.26 -25.04
N GLU A 239 -24.49 29.20 -25.83
CA GLU A 239 -25.48 28.84 -26.84
C GLU A 239 -26.73 28.24 -26.18
N ALA A 240 -27.85 28.19 -26.90
CA ALA A 240 -29.11 27.72 -26.33
C ALA A 240 -29.12 26.22 -25.97
N GLY A 241 -28.45 25.38 -26.75
CA GLY A 241 -28.40 23.93 -26.51
C GLY A 241 -29.80 23.32 -26.32
N SER A 242 -30.09 22.82 -25.11
CA SER A 242 -31.36 22.19 -24.75
C SER A 242 -32.51 23.17 -24.50
N VAL A 243 -32.26 24.48 -24.32
CA VAL A 243 -33.23 25.55 -24.06
C VAL A 243 -33.38 26.50 -25.28
N PHE A 244 -34.04 27.65 -25.15
CA PHE A 244 -34.33 28.55 -26.29
C PHE A 244 -33.44 29.78 -26.34
N GLU A 245 -33.01 30.25 -25.19
CA GLU A 245 -32.25 31.47 -25.02
C GLU A 245 -30.74 31.23 -25.19
N THR A 246 -30.05 32.21 -25.75
CA THR A 246 -28.58 32.31 -25.70
C THR A 246 -28.21 33.35 -24.66
N HIS A 247 -26.95 33.31 -24.19
CA HIS A 247 -26.43 34.32 -23.30
C HIS A 247 -25.08 34.86 -23.75
N VAL A 248 -24.87 36.15 -23.58
CA VAL A 248 -23.58 36.76 -23.88
C VAL A 248 -22.54 36.46 -22.79
N ALA A 249 -21.25 36.59 -23.15
CA ALA A 249 -20.17 36.56 -22.18
C ALA A 249 -20.34 37.68 -21.15
N GLN A 250 -20.17 37.36 -19.87
CA GLN A 250 -20.49 38.26 -18.78
C GLN A 250 -19.85 37.83 -17.47
N ASP A 251 -19.78 38.76 -16.52
CA ASP A 251 -19.27 38.51 -15.18
C ASP A 251 -20.39 38.12 -14.24
N VAL A 252 -20.10 37.16 -13.38
CA VAL A 252 -20.99 36.73 -12.30
C VAL A 252 -20.21 36.68 -11.00
N THR A 253 -20.89 36.96 -9.89
CA THR A 253 -20.34 36.79 -8.54
C THR A 253 -20.78 35.44 -8.01
N MET A 254 -19.81 34.57 -7.77
CA MET A 254 -19.99 33.30 -7.06
C MET A 254 -19.78 33.53 -5.56
N VAL A 255 -20.58 32.88 -4.73
CA VAL A 255 -20.50 32.95 -3.27
C VAL A 255 -20.46 31.56 -2.67
N LEU A 256 -19.65 31.39 -1.62
CA LEU A 256 -19.66 30.18 -0.79
C LEU A 256 -20.97 30.16 0.01
N MET A 257 -21.87 29.24 -0.34
CA MET A 257 -23.23 29.21 0.20
C MET A 257 -23.38 28.36 1.46
N ASN A 258 -22.58 27.31 1.58
CA ASN A 258 -22.66 26.36 2.68
C ASN A 258 -21.34 25.59 2.80
N VAL A 259 -20.88 25.33 4.03
CA VAL A 259 -19.82 24.36 4.30
C VAL A 259 -20.42 22.96 4.16
N GLY A 260 -19.85 22.10 3.33
CA GLY A 260 -20.42 20.79 3.02
C GLY A 260 -21.89 20.86 2.60
N GLY A 261 -22.66 19.84 2.96
CA GLY A 261 -24.10 19.74 2.71
C GLY A 261 -24.47 19.01 1.42
N LYS A 262 -23.49 18.51 0.66
CA LYS A 262 -23.71 17.70 -0.54
C LYS A 262 -22.74 16.53 -0.62
N GLU A 263 -23.31 15.37 -0.87
CA GLU A 263 -22.56 14.16 -1.16
C GLU A 263 -21.94 14.24 -2.56
N LEU A 264 -20.65 13.98 -2.62
CA LEU A 264 -19.88 13.78 -3.83
C LEU A 264 -20.25 12.43 -4.43
N VAL A 265 -20.32 12.39 -5.76
CA VAL A 265 -20.55 11.13 -6.48
C VAL A 265 -19.32 10.24 -6.39
N GLU A 266 -18.14 10.83 -6.55
CA GLU A 266 -16.86 10.16 -6.39
C GLU A 266 -16.15 10.74 -5.16
N PRO A 267 -15.88 9.93 -4.13
CA PRO A 267 -15.15 10.38 -2.95
C PRO A 267 -13.74 10.87 -3.29
N ILE A 268 -13.26 11.89 -2.56
CA ILE A 268 -11.89 12.40 -2.70
C ILE A 268 -11.14 12.07 -1.42
N ASN A 269 -10.11 11.23 -1.51
CA ASN A 269 -9.35 10.74 -0.35
C ASN A 269 -10.28 10.22 0.77
N GLU A 270 -11.23 9.35 0.40
CA GLU A 270 -12.24 8.75 1.31
C GLU A 270 -13.27 9.74 1.90
N LYS A 271 -13.19 11.03 1.59
CA LYS A 271 -14.21 12.01 1.97
C LYS A 271 -15.35 12.02 0.94
N ASN A 272 -16.56 11.81 1.43
CA ASN A 272 -17.77 11.71 0.59
C ASN A 272 -18.54 13.03 0.46
N GLU A 273 -18.13 14.10 1.15
CA GLU A 273 -18.84 15.37 1.19
C GLU A 273 -18.01 16.48 0.53
N CYS A 274 -18.68 17.44 -0.11
CA CYS A 274 -18.01 18.60 -0.68
C CYS A 274 -17.40 19.50 0.43
N ALA A 275 -16.42 20.32 0.08
CA ALA A 275 -15.91 21.34 0.97
C ALA A 275 -16.91 22.48 1.10
N PHE A 276 -17.39 22.98 -0.05
CA PHE A 276 -18.40 24.03 -0.10
C PHE A 276 -19.44 23.81 -1.19
N ILE A 277 -20.66 24.26 -0.93
CA ILE A 277 -21.62 24.60 -1.98
C ILE A 277 -21.28 26.00 -2.48
N VAL A 278 -21.12 26.17 -3.79
CA VAL A 278 -20.79 27.45 -4.43
C VAL A 278 -21.89 27.80 -5.41
N GLY A 279 -22.51 28.97 -5.28
CA GLY A 279 -23.56 29.37 -6.21
C GLY A 279 -23.50 30.83 -6.60
N GLN A 280 -24.26 31.21 -7.62
CA GLN A 280 -24.29 32.60 -8.06
C GLN A 280 -25.01 33.47 -7.03
N LYS A 281 -24.38 34.55 -6.59
CA LYS A 281 -25.00 35.59 -5.76
C LYS A 281 -26.02 36.38 -6.58
N ASN A 282 -25.63 36.81 -7.77
CA ASN A 282 -26.47 37.49 -8.75
C ASN A 282 -27.07 36.50 -9.77
N VAL A 283 -27.98 36.99 -10.61
CA VAL A 283 -28.40 36.27 -11.84
C VAL A 283 -27.62 36.82 -13.03
N LEU A 284 -27.76 36.18 -14.18
CA LEU A 284 -27.21 36.70 -15.45
C LEU A 284 -27.69 38.14 -15.68
N ALA A 285 -26.76 39.03 -16.02
CA ALA A 285 -26.95 40.46 -16.14
C ALA A 285 -27.57 40.85 -17.49
N ILE A 286 -28.48 41.83 -17.47
CA ILE A 286 -29.09 42.38 -18.68
C ILE A 286 -28.00 42.93 -19.62
N HIS A 287 -28.04 42.53 -20.89
CA HIS A 287 -27.14 43.01 -21.93
C HIS A 287 -27.92 43.77 -23.00
N ASN A 288 -27.53 45.02 -23.30
CA ASN A 288 -28.21 45.88 -24.29
C ASN A 288 -29.75 45.94 -24.11
N TYR A 289 -30.21 46.04 -22.86
CA TYR A 289 -31.63 46.04 -22.48
C TYR A 289 -32.38 44.73 -22.78
N VAL A 290 -31.67 43.65 -23.12
CA VAL A 290 -32.23 42.31 -23.28
C VAL A 290 -31.99 41.53 -21.98
N SER A 291 -33.06 40.94 -21.45
CA SER A 291 -32.95 40.09 -20.27
C SER A 291 -32.24 38.79 -20.61
N GLU A 292 -31.32 38.37 -19.76
CA GLU A 292 -30.60 37.09 -19.84
C GLU A 292 -31.36 35.99 -19.05
N ASP A 293 -32.69 36.07 -19.08
CA ASP A 293 -33.60 35.11 -18.46
C ASP A 293 -33.73 33.86 -19.33
N GLY A 294 -34.13 32.74 -18.73
CA GLY A 294 -34.32 31.50 -19.46
C GLY A 294 -35.42 30.62 -18.88
N CYS A 295 -35.79 29.56 -19.61
CA CYS A 295 -36.86 28.66 -19.20
C CYS A 295 -36.37 27.39 -18.48
N MET A 296 -37.28 26.64 -17.84
CA MET A 296 -36.96 25.31 -17.31
C MET A 296 -37.04 24.24 -18.40
N ASN A 297 -38.06 24.32 -19.26
CA ASN A 297 -38.33 23.41 -20.38
C ASN A 297 -38.78 24.14 -21.64
N LYS A 298 -38.64 23.51 -22.81
CA LYS A 298 -39.10 24.08 -24.09
C LYS A 298 -40.62 24.11 -24.24
N THR A 299 -41.34 23.33 -23.45
CA THR A 299 -42.80 23.27 -23.44
C THR A 299 -43.30 23.34 -22.00
N ASP A 300 -44.59 23.60 -21.81
CA ASP A 300 -45.24 23.63 -20.49
C ASP A 300 -45.41 22.21 -19.93
N THR A 301 -44.29 21.55 -19.67
CA THR A 301 -44.21 20.24 -19.03
C THR A 301 -43.21 20.31 -17.89
N SER A 302 -43.50 19.63 -16.80
CA SER A 302 -42.54 19.36 -15.74
C SER A 302 -42.41 17.85 -15.46
N ASN A 303 -42.80 17.04 -16.45
CA ASN A 303 -42.65 15.60 -16.43
C ASN A 303 -41.17 15.20 -16.37
N GLY A 304 -40.82 14.23 -15.53
CA GLY A 304 -39.43 13.85 -15.24
C GLY A 304 -38.69 14.81 -14.29
N GLY A 305 -39.37 15.82 -13.75
CA GLY A 305 -38.83 16.74 -12.76
C GLY A 305 -37.58 17.49 -13.23
N TRP A 306 -36.71 17.82 -12.28
CA TRP A 306 -35.39 18.40 -12.57
C TRP A 306 -34.52 17.46 -13.42
N ASP A 307 -34.52 16.15 -13.12
CA ASP A 307 -33.64 15.18 -13.77
C ASP A 307 -33.87 15.12 -15.30
N GLY A 308 -35.13 15.23 -15.73
CA GLY A 308 -35.54 15.24 -17.13
C GLY A 308 -35.69 16.63 -17.77
N CYS A 309 -35.46 17.72 -17.04
CA CYS A 309 -35.71 19.06 -17.59
C CYS A 309 -34.58 19.56 -18.50
N ASN A 310 -34.93 20.35 -19.51
CA ASN A 310 -33.97 20.94 -20.45
C ASN A 310 -32.95 21.83 -19.75
N ARG A 311 -33.36 22.58 -18.72
CA ARG A 311 -32.46 23.43 -17.94
C ARG A 311 -31.34 22.65 -17.28
N ARG A 312 -31.60 21.44 -16.77
CA ARG A 312 -30.56 20.61 -16.16
C ARG A 312 -29.48 20.25 -17.18
N THR A 313 -29.87 19.84 -18.39
CA THR A 313 -28.94 19.60 -19.49
C THR A 313 -28.12 20.86 -19.79
N TRP A 314 -28.77 22.03 -19.88
CA TRP A 314 -28.08 23.29 -20.12
C TRP A 314 -27.08 23.65 -18.99
N CYS A 315 -27.45 23.45 -17.72
CA CYS A 315 -26.57 23.71 -16.58
C CYS A 315 -25.28 22.87 -16.66
N ASN A 316 -25.39 21.61 -17.06
CA ASN A 316 -24.28 20.66 -17.05
C ASN A 316 -23.45 20.65 -18.36
N GLU A 317 -24.05 20.99 -19.50
CA GLU A 317 -23.38 20.95 -20.81
C GLU A 317 -22.96 22.33 -21.33
N ILE A 318 -23.73 23.38 -21.02
CA ILE A 318 -23.49 24.73 -21.54
C ILE A 318 -22.92 25.63 -20.46
N TYR A 319 -23.67 25.85 -19.37
CA TYR A 319 -23.24 26.74 -18.28
C TYR A 319 -21.91 26.30 -17.66
N ARG A 320 -21.79 25.01 -17.33
CA ARG A 320 -20.54 24.42 -16.87
C ARG A 320 -19.37 24.75 -17.80
N ASN A 321 -19.59 24.65 -19.10
CA ASN A 321 -18.53 24.86 -20.09
C ASN A 321 -18.22 26.33 -20.36
N ALA A 322 -19.08 27.25 -19.91
CA ALA A 322 -18.82 28.68 -19.96
C ALA A 322 -17.88 29.18 -18.85
N LEU A 323 -17.64 28.38 -17.81
CA LEU A 323 -16.67 28.69 -16.76
C LEU A 323 -15.24 28.62 -17.30
N PRO A 324 -14.31 29.47 -16.80
CA PRO A 324 -12.89 29.36 -17.09
C PRO A 324 -12.39 27.93 -16.85
N VAL A 325 -11.54 27.41 -17.75
CA VAL A 325 -11.15 25.98 -17.74
C VAL A 325 -10.57 25.52 -16.40
N THR A 326 -9.72 26.35 -15.79
CA THR A 326 -9.08 26.13 -14.48
C THR A 326 -10.11 26.17 -13.35
N PHE A 327 -10.91 27.23 -13.26
CA PHE A 327 -11.98 27.35 -12.27
C PHE A 327 -13.03 26.23 -12.37
N LYS A 328 -13.40 25.83 -13.59
CA LYS A 328 -14.33 24.73 -13.87
C LYS A 328 -13.86 23.40 -13.27
N SER A 329 -12.55 23.19 -13.16
CA SER A 329 -11.96 21.94 -12.65
C SER A 329 -12.10 21.76 -11.13
N LEU A 330 -12.33 22.85 -10.41
CA LEU A 330 -12.59 22.84 -8.98
C LEU A 330 -13.90 22.09 -8.67
N PHE A 331 -14.90 22.22 -9.55
CA PHE A 331 -16.24 21.68 -9.32
C PHE A 331 -16.33 20.17 -9.49
N LYS A 332 -17.07 19.53 -8.59
CA LYS A 332 -17.29 18.07 -8.56
C LYS A 332 -18.75 17.72 -8.83
N GLN A 333 -18.97 16.47 -9.25
CA GLN A 333 -20.32 15.94 -9.38
C GLN A 333 -20.90 15.64 -8.00
N HIS A 334 -22.16 15.99 -7.82
CA HIS A 334 -22.91 15.78 -6.58
C HIS A 334 -24.34 15.32 -6.87
N ASN A 335 -24.98 14.77 -5.85
CA ASN A 335 -26.35 14.29 -5.94
C ASN A 335 -27.36 15.37 -5.53
N ASN A 336 -28.48 15.45 -6.26
CA ASN A 336 -29.61 16.30 -5.94
C ASN A 336 -30.90 15.50 -5.92
N VAL A 337 -31.64 15.60 -4.81
CA VAL A 337 -32.94 14.95 -4.64
C VAL A 337 -34.05 15.97 -4.82
N THR A 338 -35.05 15.59 -5.63
CA THR A 338 -36.16 16.43 -6.09
C THR A 338 -37.34 15.55 -6.46
N ALA A 339 -38.53 16.13 -6.62
CA ALA A 339 -39.70 15.38 -7.09
C ALA A 339 -39.53 14.88 -8.54
N ASP A 340 -40.03 13.67 -8.81
CA ASP A 340 -40.06 13.02 -10.14
C ASP A 340 -41.33 13.42 -10.91
N GLY A 341 -41.53 14.72 -11.11
CA GLY A 341 -42.78 15.29 -11.64
C GLY A 341 -43.83 15.58 -10.56
N ALA A 342 -45.07 15.83 -10.97
CA ALA A 342 -46.16 16.11 -10.04
C ALA A 342 -46.76 14.83 -9.47
N GLY A 343 -46.70 14.65 -8.14
CA GLY A 343 -47.36 13.53 -7.46
C GLY A 343 -46.49 12.43 -6.83
N SER A 344 -45.37 12.81 -6.18
CA SER A 344 -44.86 12.20 -4.93
C SER A 344 -43.79 11.09 -4.90
N SER A 345 -43.13 10.70 -6.00
CA SER A 345 -41.80 10.03 -5.89
C SER A 345 -40.66 11.05 -5.92
N ASN A 346 -39.56 10.74 -5.23
CA ASN A 346 -38.32 11.47 -5.40
C ASN A 346 -37.47 10.83 -6.49
N LYS A 347 -36.60 11.63 -7.08
CA LYS A 347 -35.57 11.19 -8.02
C LYS A 347 -34.27 11.89 -7.69
N THR A 348 -33.19 11.13 -7.79
CA THR A 348 -31.84 11.65 -7.61
C THR A 348 -31.22 11.90 -8.97
N SER A 349 -30.74 13.12 -9.20
CA SER A 349 -29.89 13.46 -10.33
C SER A 349 -28.45 13.64 -9.89
N THR A 350 -27.53 13.30 -10.79
CA THR A 350 -26.11 13.60 -10.64
C THR A 350 -25.76 14.84 -11.47
N ASP A 351 -25.21 15.87 -10.85
CA ASP A 351 -25.00 17.18 -11.46
C ASP A 351 -23.62 17.73 -11.11
N TYR A 352 -22.99 18.44 -12.05
CA TYR A 352 -21.98 19.45 -11.71
C TYR A 352 -22.64 20.74 -11.24
N PHE A 353 -23.71 21.15 -11.91
CA PHE A 353 -24.47 22.35 -11.60
C PHE A 353 -25.97 22.09 -11.58
N ALA A 354 -26.64 22.64 -10.57
CA ALA A 354 -28.09 22.58 -10.43
C ALA A 354 -28.68 23.92 -9.99
N LEU A 355 -29.99 24.07 -10.09
CA LEU A 355 -30.70 25.12 -9.36
C LEU A 355 -31.02 24.62 -7.95
N PRO A 356 -30.99 25.47 -6.91
CA PRO A 356 -31.36 25.05 -5.57
C PRO A 356 -32.86 24.69 -5.54
N SER A 357 -33.22 23.73 -4.71
CA SER A 357 -34.61 23.44 -4.36
C SER A 357 -35.16 24.53 -3.45
N GLU A 358 -36.48 24.64 -3.38
CA GLU A 358 -37.17 25.50 -2.44
C GLU A 358 -36.71 25.23 -1.00
N LYS A 359 -36.59 23.96 -0.62
CA LYS A 359 -36.14 23.59 0.72
C LYS A 359 -34.72 24.09 1.02
N GLU A 360 -33.82 24.07 0.04
CA GLU A 360 -32.45 24.60 0.18
C GLU A 360 -32.40 26.12 0.26
N VAL A 361 -33.38 26.83 -0.31
CA VAL A 361 -33.47 28.28 -0.22
C VAL A 361 -34.16 28.75 1.06
N PHE A 362 -35.26 28.11 1.44
CA PHE A 362 -36.16 28.62 2.49
C PHE A 362 -36.11 27.84 3.80
N GLY A 363 -35.55 26.62 3.81
CA GLY A 363 -35.64 25.71 4.96
C GLY A 363 -37.03 25.10 5.15
N SER A 364 -38.00 25.49 4.33
CA SER A 364 -39.38 25.01 4.31
C SER A 364 -39.83 24.78 2.87
N THR A 365 -40.83 23.92 2.70
CA THR A 365 -41.53 23.72 1.44
C THR A 365 -42.85 24.48 1.52
N ILE A 366 -43.05 25.50 0.66
CA ILE A 366 -44.20 26.41 0.68
C ILE A 366 -44.92 26.37 -0.68
N CYS A 367 -44.17 26.45 -1.76
CA CYS A 367 -44.65 26.35 -3.14
C CYS A 367 -44.69 24.90 -3.61
N ALA A 368 -43.64 24.11 -3.36
CA ALA A 368 -43.56 22.79 -3.95
C ALA A 368 -44.61 21.85 -3.34
N ASP A 369 -45.33 21.11 -4.19
CA ASP A 369 -46.35 20.16 -3.75
C ASP A 369 -45.80 18.73 -3.73
N SER A 370 -44.69 18.57 -3.01
CA SER A 370 -44.03 17.27 -2.85
C SER A 370 -43.21 17.23 -1.57
N THR A 371 -43.23 16.09 -0.90
CA THR A 371 -42.33 15.79 0.23
C THR A 371 -40.99 15.23 -0.23
N ALA A 372 -40.77 15.08 -1.54
CA ALA A 372 -39.53 14.53 -2.11
C ALA A 372 -38.25 15.27 -1.67
N GLU A 373 -38.41 16.53 -1.27
CA GLU A 373 -37.32 17.43 -0.87
C GLU A 373 -37.25 17.60 0.66
N MET A 374 -37.97 16.80 1.46
CA MET A 374 -38.06 17.01 2.91
C MET A 374 -36.72 16.91 3.65
N ASP A 375 -35.80 16.10 3.11
CA ASP A 375 -34.47 15.86 3.69
C ASP A 375 -33.43 16.90 3.25
N ASN A 376 -33.73 17.67 2.19
CA ASN A 376 -32.88 18.77 1.76
C ASN A 376 -32.75 19.79 2.89
N LYS A 377 -31.56 20.37 3.04
CA LYS A 377 -31.25 21.34 4.09
C LYS A 377 -31.06 22.72 3.51
N GLN A 378 -31.52 23.74 4.25
CA GLN A 378 -31.29 25.12 3.87
C GLN A 378 -29.79 25.38 3.79
N PHE A 379 -29.34 26.06 2.75
CA PHE A 379 -27.96 26.53 2.69
C PHE A 379 -27.80 27.68 3.68
N ALA A 380 -26.75 27.66 4.50
CA ALA A 380 -26.49 28.65 5.53
C ALA A 380 -26.56 30.10 5.00
N TYR A 381 -26.07 30.33 3.77
CA TYR A 381 -26.15 31.65 3.12
C TYR A 381 -27.58 32.18 2.96
N TYR A 382 -28.57 31.30 2.76
CA TYR A 382 -29.97 31.68 2.59
C TYR A 382 -30.76 31.75 3.90
N GLU A 383 -30.17 31.42 5.05
CA GLU A 383 -30.78 31.70 6.37
C GLU A 383 -30.96 33.22 6.56
N VAL A 384 -30.03 34.00 6.01
CA VAL A 384 -30.18 35.45 5.87
C VAL A 384 -31.12 35.75 4.69
N SER A 385 -32.35 36.16 4.96
CA SER A 385 -33.40 36.32 3.94
C SER A 385 -33.04 37.28 2.81
N SER A 386 -32.27 38.35 3.07
CA SER A 386 -31.82 39.29 2.04
C SER A 386 -30.92 38.64 0.98
N ASN A 387 -30.25 37.53 1.31
CA ASN A 387 -29.37 36.81 0.38
C ASN A 387 -30.15 35.98 -0.65
N ARG A 388 -31.46 35.81 -0.46
CA ARG A 388 -32.37 35.18 -1.44
C ARG A 388 -32.75 36.14 -2.58
N ILE A 389 -32.54 37.44 -2.40
CA ILE A 389 -32.83 38.48 -3.39
C ILE A 389 -31.71 38.51 -4.42
N LYS A 390 -32.03 38.25 -5.68
CA LYS A 390 -31.06 38.31 -6.79
C LYS A 390 -31.36 39.45 -7.75
N LYS A 391 -30.31 40.02 -8.34
CA LYS A 391 -30.36 41.15 -9.27
C LYS A 391 -29.51 40.85 -10.51
N PRO A 392 -29.92 41.30 -11.71
CA PRO A 392 -29.08 41.27 -12.90
C PRO A 392 -28.17 42.51 -12.91
N GLY A 393 -26.90 42.36 -12.55
CA GLY A 393 -25.96 43.48 -12.41
C GLY A 393 -26.49 44.57 -11.47
N ALA A 394 -26.45 45.84 -11.89
CA ALA A 394 -27.01 46.98 -11.16
C ALA A 394 -28.55 47.11 -11.29
N GLY A 395 -29.23 46.12 -11.86
CA GLY A 395 -30.67 46.10 -12.10
C GLY A 395 -31.52 45.95 -10.84
N LYS A 396 -32.84 45.92 -11.04
CA LYS A 396 -33.81 45.67 -9.97
C LYS A 396 -33.84 44.19 -9.61
N ALA A 397 -34.32 43.87 -8.41
CA ALA A 397 -34.52 42.49 -8.02
C ALA A 397 -35.54 41.80 -8.95
N VAL A 398 -35.34 40.51 -9.20
CA VAL A 398 -36.08 39.71 -10.18
C VAL A 398 -36.52 38.38 -9.58
N ASN A 399 -37.52 37.76 -10.20
CA ASN A 399 -37.87 36.38 -9.87
C ASN A 399 -36.81 35.44 -10.44
N TRP A 400 -36.49 34.36 -9.72
CA TRP A 400 -35.55 33.35 -10.21
C TRP A 400 -36.00 31.93 -9.90
N TYR A 401 -35.66 30.99 -10.77
CA TYR A 401 -36.09 29.59 -10.69
C TYR A 401 -35.44 28.82 -9.55
N THR A 402 -36.25 27.99 -8.87
CA THR A 402 -35.77 26.81 -8.15
C THR A 402 -35.97 25.56 -9.03
N ARG A 403 -35.34 24.44 -8.66
CA ARG A 403 -35.60 23.16 -9.32
C ARG A 403 -36.91 22.47 -8.88
N SER A 404 -37.57 23.01 -7.85
CA SER A 404 -38.74 22.40 -7.22
C SER A 404 -40.00 22.54 -8.07
N LEU A 405 -40.89 21.56 -7.94
CA LEU A 405 -42.08 21.39 -8.79
C LEU A 405 -43.37 21.79 -8.08
N TYR A 406 -44.30 22.38 -8.84
CA TYR A 406 -45.67 22.67 -8.39
C TYR A 406 -46.65 21.60 -8.89
N SER A 407 -47.75 21.41 -8.16
CA SER A 407 -48.69 20.28 -8.16
C SER A 407 -49.33 19.86 -9.49
N TYR A 408 -49.22 20.65 -10.55
CA TYR A 408 -49.94 20.43 -11.81
C TYR A 408 -49.10 19.90 -12.97
N GLY A 409 -47.87 19.43 -12.71
CA GLY A 409 -47.06 18.69 -13.71
C GLY A 409 -46.58 19.52 -14.90
N ILE A 410 -46.70 20.85 -14.80
CA ILE A 410 -46.35 21.82 -15.84
C ILE A 410 -45.59 23.04 -15.30
N ARG A 411 -45.35 23.11 -13.98
CA ARG A 411 -44.93 24.34 -13.27
C ARG A 411 -43.73 24.07 -12.34
N PHE A 412 -42.85 25.05 -12.27
CA PHE A 412 -41.70 25.10 -11.34
C PHE A 412 -41.83 26.29 -10.40
N CYS A 413 -41.29 26.16 -9.20
CA CYS A 413 -41.30 27.20 -8.19
C CYS A 413 -40.26 28.29 -8.48
N LEU A 414 -40.58 29.51 -8.02
CA LEU A 414 -39.74 30.69 -8.12
C LEU A 414 -39.51 31.30 -6.74
N VAL A 415 -38.39 32.00 -6.61
CA VAL A 415 -38.15 32.97 -5.55
C VAL A 415 -38.55 34.35 -6.06
N SER A 416 -39.36 35.08 -5.30
CA SER A 416 -39.83 36.41 -5.66
C SER A 416 -38.75 37.50 -5.47
N PRO A 417 -38.88 38.70 -6.09
CA PRO A 417 -37.88 39.77 -5.99
C PRO A 417 -37.61 40.29 -4.57
N ASP A 418 -38.53 40.04 -3.63
CA ASP A 418 -38.39 40.38 -2.22
C ASP A 418 -37.76 39.25 -1.38
N GLY A 419 -37.36 38.15 -2.02
CA GLY A 419 -36.74 36.99 -1.37
C GLY A 419 -37.72 36.04 -0.70
N THR A 420 -39.03 36.18 -0.94
CA THR A 420 -40.07 35.27 -0.45
C THR A 420 -40.44 34.18 -1.47
N THR A 421 -41.19 33.16 -1.04
CA THR A 421 -41.72 32.08 -1.90
C THR A 421 -43.24 32.17 -1.93
N THR A 422 -43.80 32.54 -3.09
CA THR A 422 -45.25 32.42 -3.35
C THR A 422 -45.62 32.22 -4.82
N SER A 423 -44.64 32.15 -5.73
CA SER A 423 -44.91 32.10 -7.17
C SER A 423 -44.37 30.83 -7.79
N ASP A 424 -45.25 30.12 -8.47
CA ASP A 424 -44.89 29.09 -9.43
C ASP A 424 -45.12 29.62 -10.86
N VAL A 425 -44.51 28.98 -11.83
CA VAL A 425 -44.71 29.37 -13.22
C VAL A 425 -44.58 28.22 -14.19
N LEU A 426 -45.26 28.34 -15.32
CA LEU A 426 -45.17 27.39 -16.43
C LEU A 426 -43.71 27.17 -16.84
N ALA A 427 -43.36 25.93 -17.11
CA ALA A 427 -41.97 25.52 -17.34
C ALA A 427 -41.31 26.20 -18.55
N SER A 428 -42.09 26.65 -19.55
CA SER A 428 -41.57 27.36 -20.73
C SER A 428 -41.42 28.87 -20.58
N ARG A 429 -41.88 29.45 -19.47
CA ARG A 429 -41.72 30.89 -19.23
C ARG A 429 -40.26 31.21 -18.94
N ILE A 430 -39.88 32.46 -19.22
CA ILE A 430 -38.52 32.94 -19.03
C ILE A 430 -38.44 33.74 -17.74
N TYR A 431 -37.56 33.32 -16.84
CA TYR A 431 -37.20 34.02 -15.61
C TYR A 431 -35.71 33.83 -15.34
N SER A 432 -35.20 34.56 -14.36
CA SER A 432 -33.78 34.53 -14.08
C SER A 432 -33.34 33.19 -13.50
N ILE A 433 -32.09 32.84 -13.76
CA ILE A 433 -31.48 31.57 -13.35
C ILE A 433 -30.25 31.85 -12.49
N ALA A 434 -30.03 30.97 -11.51
CA ALA A 434 -28.89 31.07 -10.61
C ALA A 434 -28.38 29.67 -10.22
N PRO A 435 -27.54 29.03 -11.06
CA PRO A 435 -26.99 27.73 -10.75
C PRO A 435 -26.02 27.76 -9.56
N PHE A 436 -25.92 26.61 -8.90
CA PHE A 436 -24.90 26.29 -7.92
C PHE A 436 -24.21 24.97 -8.28
N GLY A 437 -22.98 24.80 -7.83
CA GLY A 437 -22.24 23.54 -7.85
C GLY A 437 -21.56 23.31 -6.51
N VAL A 438 -20.66 22.33 -6.45
CA VAL A 438 -19.88 22.03 -5.25
C VAL A 438 -18.40 21.90 -5.58
N ILE A 439 -17.53 22.27 -4.65
CA ILE A 439 -16.07 22.15 -4.77
C ILE A 439 -15.50 21.25 -3.68
#